data_AF-R7K603-F1
#
_entry.id   AF-R7K603-F1
#
_cell.length_a   1.000
_cell.length_b   1.000
_cell.length_c   1.000
_cell.angle_alpha   90.00
_cell.angle_beta   90.00
_cell.angle_gamma   90.00
#
_symmetry.space_group_name_H-M   'P 1'
#
loop_
_entity.id
_entity.type
_entity.pdbx_description
1 polymer ?
#
loop_
_entity_poly.entity_id
_entity_poly.type
_entity_poly.pdbx_seq_one_letter_code
_entity_poly.pdbx_strand_id
1 'polypeptide(L)'
;MKIEENAVFLTVPCADFCESPYRYSGFDLKITPPFDDRLAEVADKLFGKAAIVFDDGGRKISVGQAAEATRWIYIKQPVFLEKKSFSYNDVIEILSALRGENGCPWDKAQTHESIRSNLIEEAYELVDAIDQGDKDKIIEETGDVLLQAVFHMTIAKEEGEFDFSDVYDALCKKLITRHTHIFGEDKARSSEEALKNWEKNKLREKSITSVAQNLKEVPKGMPSLLRAYKVVKRAAKGGLISSERNSAFEEALKKLRETADVCFEGKDAENLAGETLFNLVNLLRLADIEPEAALNKFTEKFVEKAVQAEVRTRTEND
;
A
#
# COMPACT_ATOMS: atom_id res chain seq x y z
N MET A 1 -30.73 -29.27 14.34
CA MET A 1 -30.05 -28.52 15.42
C MET A 1 -30.89 -27.27 15.68
N LYS A 2 -31.31 -26.97 16.92
CA LYS A 2 -31.73 -25.59 17.21
C LYS A 2 -30.46 -24.77 17.01
N ILE A 3 -30.48 -23.79 16.10
CA ILE A 3 -29.44 -22.76 16.08
C ILE A 3 -29.31 -22.33 17.55
N GLU A 4 -28.14 -22.53 18.15
CA GLU A 4 -27.94 -22.25 19.58
C GLU A 4 -28.46 -20.83 19.83
N GLU A 5 -29.25 -20.63 20.88
CA GLU A 5 -29.93 -19.34 21.14
C GLU A 5 -28.96 -18.15 21.26
N ASN A 6 -27.64 -18.41 21.29
CA ASN A 6 -26.55 -17.44 21.34
C ASN A 6 -25.60 -17.46 20.12
N ALA A 7 -25.91 -18.18 19.04
CA ALA A 7 -25.09 -18.11 17.83
C ALA A 7 -25.25 -16.73 17.19
N VAL A 8 -24.16 -15.96 17.14
CA VAL A 8 -24.12 -14.64 16.49
C VAL A 8 -23.95 -14.88 14.99
N PHE A 9 -25.00 -14.63 14.22
CA PHE A 9 -24.98 -14.72 12.75
C PHE A 9 -25.54 -13.46 12.11
N LEU A 10 -25.06 -13.14 10.90
CA LEU A 10 -25.60 -12.06 10.08
C LEU A 10 -26.73 -12.60 9.21
N THR A 11 -27.88 -11.92 9.22
CA THR A 11 -28.94 -12.19 8.24
C THR A 11 -28.69 -11.36 7.00
N VAL A 12 -28.56 -12.01 5.83
CA VAL A 12 -28.13 -11.37 4.59
C VAL A 12 -29.02 -11.82 3.42
N PRO A 13 -29.57 -10.91 2.61
CA PRO A 13 -30.22 -11.29 1.36
C PRO A 13 -29.26 -12.03 0.42
N CYS A 14 -29.73 -13.07 -0.27
CA CYS A 14 -28.88 -13.86 -1.17
C CYS A 14 -28.24 -13.01 -2.28
N ALA A 15 -28.97 -12.02 -2.81
CA ALA A 15 -28.44 -11.10 -3.81
C ALA A 15 -27.22 -10.33 -3.27
N ASP A 16 -27.35 -9.70 -2.10
CA ASP A 16 -26.28 -8.94 -1.45
C ASP A 16 -25.05 -9.81 -1.16
N PHE A 17 -25.27 -11.04 -0.68
CA PHE A 17 -24.20 -11.99 -0.46
C PHE A 17 -23.48 -12.36 -1.76
N CYS A 18 -24.21 -12.61 -2.85
CA CYS A 18 -23.62 -12.98 -4.14
C CYS A 18 -22.89 -11.80 -4.80
N GLU A 19 -23.32 -10.56 -4.56
CA GLU A 19 -22.65 -9.35 -5.07
C GLU A 19 -21.37 -9.01 -4.29
N SER A 20 -21.36 -9.19 -2.97
CA SER A 20 -20.24 -8.79 -2.12
C SER A 20 -19.90 -9.84 -1.06
N PRO A 21 -19.52 -11.07 -1.46
CA PRO A 21 -19.36 -12.21 -0.56
C PRO A 21 -18.35 -11.99 0.57
N TYR A 22 -17.22 -11.37 0.24
CA TYR A 22 -16.12 -11.13 1.17
C TYR A 22 -16.48 -10.13 2.28
N ARG A 23 -17.51 -9.29 2.10
CA ARG A 23 -18.02 -8.36 3.13
C ARG A 23 -18.54 -9.10 4.36
N TYR A 24 -18.97 -10.34 4.17
CA TYR A 24 -19.56 -11.18 5.21
C TYR A 24 -18.59 -12.27 5.70
N SER A 25 -17.33 -12.23 5.23
CA SER A 25 -16.29 -13.16 5.68
C SER A 25 -16.03 -12.99 7.18
N GLY A 26 -16.01 -14.11 7.91
CA GLY A 26 -15.81 -14.13 9.36
C GLY A 26 -17.09 -14.17 10.22
N PHE A 27 -18.28 -14.15 9.60
CA PHE A 27 -19.55 -14.33 10.33
C PHE A 27 -20.24 -15.61 9.89
N ASP A 28 -20.89 -16.29 10.83
CA ASP A 28 -21.94 -17.25 10.47
C ASP A 28 -23.07 -16.49 9.78
N LEU A 29 -23.66 -17.07 8.72
CA LEU A 29 -24.60 -16.37 7.85
C LEU A 29 -25.94 -17.06 7.84
N LYS A 30 -27.01 -16.28 7.95
CA LYS A 30 -28.36 -16.68 7.60
C LYS A 30 -28.74 -16.00 6.28
N ILE A 31 -28.67 -16.73 5.18
CA ILE A 31 -28.98 -16.20 3.85
C ILE A 31 -30.47 -16.34 3.58
N THR A 32 -31.12 -15.27 3.14
CA THR A 32 -32.57 -15.22 2.85
C THR A 32 -32.86 -15.10 1.35
N PRO A 33 -34.02 -15.61 0.88
CA PRO A 33 -34.43 -15.56 -0.52
C PRO A 33 -34.66 -14.13 -1.04
N PRO A 34 -34.84 -13.94 -2.37
CA PRO A 34 -34.80 -14.97 -3.42
C PRO A 34 -33.41 -15.55 -3.60
N PHE A 35 -33.30 -16.89 -3.67
CA PHE A 35 -32.00 -17.55 -3.83
C PHE A 35 -31.52 -17.38 -5.28
N ASP A 36 -30.27 -16.93 -5.40
CA ASP A 36 -29.57 -16.72 -6.67
C ASP A 36 -28.87 -18.01 -7.09
N ASP A 37 -28.89 -18.36 -8.37
CA ASP A 37 -28.24 -19.57 -8.89
C ASP A 37 -26.72 -19.58 -8.64
N ARG A 38 -26.11 -18.39 -8.47
CA ARG A 38 -24.69 -18.22 -8.15
C ARG A 38 -24.36 -18.55 -6.70
N LEU A 39 -25.35 -18.65 -5.80
CA LEU A 39 -25.14 -18.86 -4.37
C LEU A 39 -24.21 -20.05 -4.11
N ALA A 40 -24.44 -21.14 -4.84
CA ALA A 40 -23.66 -22.36 -4.65
C ALA A 40 -22.18 -22.16 -5.04
N GLU A 41 -21.93 -21.53 -6.18
CA GLU A 41 -20.58 -21.25 -6.68
C GLU A 41 -19.85 -20.27 -5.76
N VAL A 42 -20.52 -19.18 -5.36
CA VAL A 42 -19.95 -18.14 -4.49
C VAL A 42 -19.61 -18.72 -3.12
N ALA A 43 -20.50 -19.52 -2.53
CA ALA A 43 -20.25 -20.13 -1.22
C ALA A 43 -19.17 -21.23 -1.29
N ASP A 44 -19.09 -22.06 -2.34
CA ASP A 44 -17.98 -23.04 -2.48
C ASP A 44 -16.64 -22.35 -2.72
N LYS A 45 -16.61 -21.23 -3.44
CA LYS A 45 -15.40 -20.43 -3.63
C LYS A 45 -14.86 -19.85 -2.32
N LEU A 46 -15.75 -19.37 -1.45
CA LEU A 46 -15.36 -18.77 -0.17
C LEU A 46 -14.97 -19.80 0.89
N PHE A 47 -15.83 -20.79 1.08
CA PHE A 47 -15.79 -21.70 2.23
C PHE A 47 -15.39 -23.12 1.86
N GLY A 48 -15.45 -23.49 0.59
CA GLY A 48 -15.22 -24.85 0.12
C GLY A 48 -16.26 -25.86 0.59
N LYS A 49 -15.90 -27.15 0.47
CA LYS A 49 -16.70 -28.29 0.97
C LYS A 49 -16.77 -28.37 2.50
N ALA A 50 -16.02 -27.53 3.21
CA ALA A 50 -15.97 -27.49 4.67
C ALA A 50 -17.12 -26.67 5.29
N ALA A 51 -17.80 -25.82 4.51
CA ALA A 51 -18.99 -25.12 4.99
C ALA A 51 -20.06 -26.11 5.45
N ILE A 52 -20.55 -25.88 6.67
CA ILE A 52 -21.71 -26.62 7.19
C ILE A 52 -22.94 -25.78 6.88
N VAL A 53 -23.72 -26.22 5.90
CA VAL A 53 -24.96 -25.54 5.49
C VAL A 53 -26.17 -26.25 6.08
N PHE A 54 -27.13 -25.48 6.57
CA PHE A 54 -28.43 -25.98 7.01
C PHE A 54 -29.57 -25.30 6.25
N ASP A 55 -30.60 -26.06 5.89
CA ASP A 55 -31.84 -25.53 5.32
C ASP A 55 -32.78 -24.96 6.39
N ASP A 56 -33.90 -24.38 5.95
CA ASP A 56 -34.94 -23.83 6.82
C ASP A 56 -35.70 -24.87 7.66
N GLY A 57 -35.50 -26.16 7.37
CA GLY A 57 -35.92 -27.30 8.19
C GLY A 57 -34.87 -27.76 9.20
N GLY A 58 -33.70 -27.13 9.25
CA GLY A 58 -32.58 -27.47 10.13
C GLY A 58 -31.82 -28.74 9.73
N ARG A 59 -31.98 -29.21 8.49
CA ARG A 59 -31.24 -30.35 7.93
C ARG A 59 -29.91 -29.87 7.39
N LYS A 60 -28.85 -30.63 7.62
CA LYS A 60 -27.54 -30.37 7.01
C LYS A 60 -27.62 -30.70 5.52
N ILE A 61 -27.31 -29.72 4.69
CA ILE A 61 -27.32 -29.83 3.23
C ILE A 61 -25.95 -29.45 2.66
N SER A 62 -25.69 -29.79 1.41
CA SER A 62 -24.55 -29.23 0.68
C SER A 62 -24.90 -27.85 0.12
N VAL A 63 -23.88 -27.05 -0.15
CA VAL A 63 -24.02 -25.73 -0.78
C VAL A 63 -24.79 -25.78 -2.12
N GLY A 64 -24.58 -26.84 -2.91
CA GLY A 64 -25.31 -27.04 -4.18
C GLY A 64 -26.82 -27.32 -4.02
N GLN A 65 -27.26 -27.71 -2.83
CA GLN A 65 -28.67 -27.94 -2.51
C GLN A 65 -29.35 -26.72 -1.89
N ALA A 66 -28.63 -25.59 -1.77
CA ALA A 66 -29.16 -24.36 -1.18
C ALA A 66 -30.43 -23.84 -1.88
N ALA A 67 -30.56 -24.07 -3.19
CA ALA A 67 -31.73 -23.70 -3.98
C ALA A 67 -33.01 -24.48 -3.60
N GLU A 68 -32.88 -25.61 -2.88
CA GLU A 68 -34.03 -26.39 -2.40
C GLU A 68 -34.67 -25.78 -1.15
N ALA A 69 -33.96 -24.89 -0.44
CA ALA A 69 -34.49 -24.19 0.73
C ALA A 69 -35.53 -23.16 0.32
N THR A 70 -36.53 -22.91 1.17
CA THR A 70 -37.63 -22.00 0.82
C THR A 70 -37.61 -20.67 1.57
N ARG A 71 -37.06 -20.64 2.80
CA ARG A 71 -37.13 -19.45 3.67
C ARG A 71 -35.76 -18.89 4.06
N TRP A 72 -34.77 -19.75 4.28
CA TRP A 72 -33.40 -19.35 4.59
C TRP A 72 -32.47 -20.55 4.48
N ILE A 73 -31.18 -20.28 4.30
CA ILE A 73 -30.10 -21.23 4.61
C ILE A 73 -29.20 -20.64 5.68
N TYR A 74 -28.60 -21.49 6.50
CA TYR A 74 -27.58 -21.09 7.46
C TYR A 74 -26.24 -21.65 7.02
N ILE A 75 -25.23 -20.80 6.86
CA ILE A 75 -23.85 -21.20 6.55
C ILE A 75 -23.01 -20.94 7.79
N LYS A 76 -22.53 -22.02 8.41
CA LYS A 76 -21.50 -21.94 9.44
C LYS A 76 -20.14 -21.76 8.79
N GLN A 77 -19.35 -20.79 9.26
CA GLN A 77 -17.97 -20.62 8.80
C GLN A 77 -17.15 -21.90 9.07
N PRO A 78 -16.29 -22.32 8.14
CA PRO A 78 -15.37 -23.43 8.38
C PRO A 78 -14.36 -23.05 9.47
N VAL A 79 -13.74 -24.06 10.08
CA VAL A 79 -12.62 -23.84 11.00
C VAL A 79 -11.50 -23.12 10.25
N PHE A 80 -10.77 -22.22 10.91
CA PHE A 80 -9.80 -21.32 10.26
C PHE A 80 -8.84 -22.03 9.29
N LEU A 81 -8.26 -23.17 9.70
CA LEU A 81 -7.31 -23.96 8.91
C LEU A 81 -7.96 -24.74 7.74
N GLU A 82 -9.29 -24.82 7.69
CA GLU A 82 -10.06 -25.47 6.62
C GLU A 82 -10.60 -24.46 5.59
N LYS A 83 -10.36 -23.16 5.81
CA LYS A 83 -10.74 -22.10 4.87
C LYS A 83 -10.02 -22.29 3.53
N LYS A 84 -10.75 -22.08 2.42
CA LYS A 84 -10.19 -22.04 1.06
C LYS A 84 -9.78 -20.64 0.61
N SER A 85 -10.30 -19.62 1.26
CA SER A 85 -9.99 -18.22 0.96
C SER A 85 -9.93 -17.44 2.26
N PHE A 86 -9.09 -16.41 2.27
CA PHE A 86 -8.84 -15.57 3.44
C PHE A 86 -9.23 -14.13 3.13
N SER A 87 -9.62 -13.39 4.15
CA SER A 87 -9.93 -11.97 4.08
C SER A 87 -8.99 -11.15 4.95
N TYR A 88 -9.14 -9.83 4.90
CA TYR A 88 -8.38 -8.93 5.76
C TYR A 88 -8.53 -9.25 7.26
N ASN A 89 -9.71 -9.69 7.71
CA ASN A 89 -9.92 -10.06 9.11
C ASN A 89 -9.07 -11.28 9.50
N ASP A 90 -8.86 -12.20 8.55
CA ASP A 90 -8.04 -13.39 8.79
C ASP A 90 -6.57 -13.04 8.99
N VAL A 91 -6.07 -12.00 8.30
CA VAL A 91 -4.70 -11.49 8.51
C VAL A 91 -4.53 -10.95 9.93
N ILE A 92 -5.51 -10.19 10.44
CA ILE A 92 -5.47 -9.70 11.83
C ILE A 92 -5.48 -10.87 12.82
N GLU A 93 -6.34 -11.87 12.60
CA GLU A 93 -6.46 -13.03 13.47
C GLU A 93 -5.16 -13.85 13.51
N ILE A 94 -4.57 -14.11 12.34
CA ILE A 94 -3.27 -14.78 12.22
C ILE A 94 -2.22 -14.00 12.99
N LEU A 95 -2.09 -12.70 12.75
CA LEU A 95 -1.02 -11.93 13.36
C LEU A 95 -1.18 -11.79 14.87
N SER A 96 -2.43 -11.66 15.34
CA SER A 96 -2.76 -11.68 16.76
C SER A 96 -2.42 -13.03 17.41
N ALA A 97 -2.63 -14.14 16.70
CA ALA A 97 -2.24 -15.47 17.16
C ALA A 97 -0.72 -15.66 17.17
N LEU A 98 -0.02 -15.20 16.12
CA LEU A 98 1.44 -15.24 16.01
C LEU A 98 2.12 -14.42 17.10
N ARG A 99 1.53 -13.30 17.52
CA ARG A 99 2.08 -12.46 18.60
C ARG A 99 1.50 -12.77 20.00
N GLY A 100 0.54 -13.68 20.08
CA GLY A 100 -0.13 -14.06 21.32
C GLY A 100 0.79 -14.79 22.32
N GLU A 101 0.23 -15.17 23.47
CA GLU A 101 0.97 -15.86 24.53
C GLU A 101 1.72 -17.11 24.02
N ASN A 102 1.02 -17.95 23.25
CA ASN A 102 1.53 -19.18 22.62
C ASN A 102 2.02 -18.97 21.17
N GLY A 103 2.26 -17.71 20.78
CA GLY A 103 2.64 -17.33 19.43
C GLY A 103 4.10 -17.63 19.06
N CYS A 104 4.48 -17.25 17.86
CA CYS A 104 5.82 -17.38 17.32
C CYS A 104 6.80 -16.41 18.03
N PRO A 105 7.93 -16.89 18.57
CA PRO A 105 8.90 -16.04 19.26
C PRO A 105 9.48 -14.91 18.40
N TRP A 106 9.63 -15.14 17.08
CA TRP A 106 10.16 -14.14 16.17
C TRP A 106 9.15 -13.01 15.92
N ASP A 107 7.87 -13.34 15.69
CA ASP A 107 6.81 -12.35 15.49
C ASP A 107 6.59 -11.51 16.75
N LYS A 108 6.63 -12.13 17.93
CA LYS A 108 6.49 -11.45 19.23
C LYS A 108 7.60 -10.44 19.51
N ALA A 109 8.81 -10.71 19.04
CA ALA A 109 9.97 -9.85 19.28
C ALA A 109 9.97 -8.57 18.43
N GLN A 110 9.09 -8.47 17.43
CA GLN A 110 9.03 -7.32 16.53
C GLN A 110 8.48 -6.07 17.22
N THR A 111 9.05 -4.92 16.89
CA THR A 111 8.64 -3.58 17.32
C THR A 111 8.38 -2.69 16.09
N HIS A 112 7.86 -1.48 16.31
CA HIS A 112 7.74 -0.48 15.24
C HIS A 112 9.08 -0.21 14.54
N GLU A 113 10.18 -0.17 15.30
CA GLU A 113 11.52 0.09 14.78
C GLU A 113 12.11 -1.07 13.99
N SER A 114 11.82 -2.31 14.37
CA SER A 114 12.37 -3.48 13.66
C SER A 114 11.68 -3.70 12.31
N ILE A 115 10.37 -3.47 12.24
CA ILE A 115 9.57 -3.68 11.02
C ILE A 115 9.70 -2.55 9.99
N ARG A 116 10.17 -1.36 10.40
CA ARG A 116 10.21 -0.19 9.51
C ARG A 116 11.05 -0.40 8.25
N SER A 117 12.13 -1.20 8.32
CA SER A 117 13.00 -1.46 7.17
C SER A 117 12.31 -2.39 6.19
N ASN A 118 11.65 -3.44 6.69
CA ASN A 118 10.85 -4.35 5.87
C ASN A 118 9.80 -3.58 5.08
N LEU A 119 9.05 -2.66 5.71
CA LEU A 119 8.06 -1.83 4.99
C LEU A 119 8.67 -1.05 3.81
N ILE A 120 9.91 -0.60 3.92
CA ILE A 120 10.60 0.10 2.83
C ILE A 120 11.00 -0.90 1.75
N GLU A 121 11.54 -2.06 2.13
CA GLU A 121 11.92 -3.14 1.23
C GLU A 121 10.71 -3.62 0.40
N GLU A 122 9.61 -4.03 1.04
CA GLU A 122 8.40 -4.50 0.32
C GLU A 122 7.79 -3.43 -0.58
N ALA A 123 7.90 -2.15 -0.19
CA ALA A 123 7.43 -1.05 -1.03
C ALA A 123 8.26 -0.92 -2.32
N TYR A 124 9.55 -1.26 -2.28
CA TYR A 124 10.41 -1.31 -3.45
C TYR A 124 10.22 -2.58 -4.28
N GLU A 125 10.00 -3.72 -3.65
CA GLU A 125 9.64 -4.97 -4.36
C GLU A 125 8.31 -4.79 -5.12
N LEU A 126 7.33 -4.12 -4.51
CA LEU A 126 6.10 -3.75 -5.19
C LEU A 126 6.33 -2.81 -6.39
N VAL A 127 7.24 -1.84 -6.27
CA VAL A 127 7.60 -0.96 -7.40
C VAL A 127 8.24 -1.77 -8.53
N ASP A 128 9.13 -2.70 -8.22
CA ASP A 128 9.78 -3.59 -9.18
C ASP A 128 8.75 -4.48 -9.89
N ALA A 129 7.83 -5.08 -9.14
CA ALA A 129 6.74 -5.90 -9.70
C ALA A 129 5.84 -5.10 -10.66
N ILE A 130 5.53 -3.84 -10.33
CA ILE A 130 4.77 -2.93 -11.19
C ILE A 130 5.55 -2.61 -12.48
N ASP A 131 6.83 -2.28 -12.38
CA ASP A 131 7.66 -1.91 -13.53
C ASP A 131 7.89 -3.10 -14.48
N GLN A 132 7.91 -4.33 -13.96
CA GLN A 132 7.97 -5.57 -14.74
C GLN A 132 6.62 -5.98 -15.33
N GLY A 133 5.51 -5.41 -14.84
CA GLY A 133 4.15 -5.83 -15.20
C GLY A 133 3.81 -7.25 -14.74
N ASP A 134 4.50 -7.74 -13.70
CA ASP A 134 4.29 -9.09 -13.14
C ASP A 134 3.09 -9.05 -12.18
N LYS A 135 1.94 -9.51 -12.69
CA LYS A 135 0.69 -9.49 -11.94
C LYS A 135 0.74 -10.31 -10.66
N ASP A 136 1.41 -11.46 -10.68
CA ASP A 136 1.41 -12.37 -9.53
C ASP A 136 2.28 -11.79 -8.42
N LYS A 137 3.45 -11.23 -8.76
CA LYS A 137 4.26 -10.45 -7.82
C LYS A 137 3.54 -9.21 -7.30
N ILE A 138 2.82 -8.45 -8.14
CA ILE A 138 2.07 -7.28 -7.65
C ILE A 138 1.08 -7.70 -6.55
N ILE A 139 0.46 -8.87 -6.65
CA ILE A 139 -0.46 -9.40 -5.62
C ILE A 139 0.31 -9.74 -4.33
N GLU A 140 1.44 -10.44 -4.46
CA GLU A 140 2.33 -10.82 -3.35
C GLU A 140 2.84 -9.60 -2.60
N GLU A 141 3.53 -8.68 -3.28
CA GLU A 141 4.16 -7.52 -2.66
C GLU A 141 3.16 -6.51 -2.11
N THR A 142 1.97 -6.40 -2.71
CA THR A 142 0.87 -5.61 -2.12
C THR A 142 0.42 -6.22 -0.78
N GLY A 143 0.41 -7.56 -0.71
CA GLY A 143 0.16 -8.30 0.52
C GLY A 143 1.23 -8.07 1.58
N ASP A 144 2.50 -8.02 1.20
CA ASP A 144 3.60 -7.81 2.15
C ASP A 144 3.65 -6.38 2.68
N VAL A 145 3.39 -5.37 1.84
CA VAL A 145 3.18 -3.99 2.33
C VAL A 145 2.00 -3.92 3.31
N LEU A 146 0.91 -4.65 3.04
CA LEU A 146 -0.23 -4.73 3.94
C LEU A 146 0.15 -5.42 5.26
N LEU A 147 0.91 -6.52 5.21
CA LEU A 147 1.39 -7.24 6.39
C LEU A 147 2.15 -6.30 7.33
N GLN A 148 3.07 -5.49 6.79
CA GLN A 148 3.82 -4.53 7.61
C GLN A 148 2.91 -3.48 8.27
N ALA A 149 1.88 -3.01 7.57
CA ALA A 149 0.88 -2.09 8.15
C ALA A 149 0.07 -2.77 9.27
N VAL A 150 -0.33 -4.03 9.10
CA VAL A 150 -1.05 -4.80 10.13
C VAL A 150 -0.15 -5.06 11.34
N PHE A 151 1.15 -5.31 11.16
CA PHE A 151 2.11 -5.39 12.26
C PHE A 151 2.10 -4.13 13.13
N HIS A 152 2.21 -2.95 12.52
CA HIS A 152 2.16 -1.70 13.26
C HIS A 152 0.83 -1.49 14.01
N MET A 153 -0.31 -1.86 13.41
CA MET A 153 -1.61 -1.78 14.08
C MET A 153 -1.73 -2.78 15.25
N THR A 154 -1.18 -3.98 15.09
CA THR A 154 -1.20 -5.01 16.15
C THR A 154 -0.30 -4.62 17.32
N ILE A 155 0.93 -4.16 17.06
CA ILE A 155 1.87 -3.69 18.10
C ILE A 155 1.26 -2.53 18.90
N ALA A 156 0.75 -1.51 18.22
CA ALA A 156 0.15 -0.36 18.89
C ALA A 156 -1.07 -0.72 19.76
N LYS A 157 -1.87 -1.68 19.30
CA LYS A 157 -3.01 -2.20 20.08
C LYS A 157 -2.53 -2.95 21.32
N GLU A 158 -1.48 -3.75 21.22
CA GLU A 158 -0.88 -4.47 22.36
C GLU A 158 -0.30 -3.50 23.40
N GLU A 159 0.27 -2.38 22.95
CA GLU A 159 0.85 -1.33 23.79
C GLU A 159 -0.20 -0.34 24.32
N GLY A 160 -1.46 -0.44 23.86
CA GLY A 160 -2.56 0.43 24.28
C GLY A 160 -2.45 1.86 23.74
N GLU A 161 -1.73 2.07 22.63
CA GLU A 161 -1.53 3.40 22.02
C GLU A 161 -2.68 3.80 21.10
N PHE A 162 -3.00 2.94 20.12
CA PHE A 162 -4.11 3.09 19.19
C PHE A 162 -4.53 1.71 18.66
N ASP A 163 -5.71 1.62 18.06
CA ASP A 163 -6.18 0.39 17.43
C ASP A 163 -6.41 0.54 15.92
N PHE A 164 -6.87 -0.55 15.30
CA PHE A 164 -7.18 -0.60 13.87
C PHE A 164 -8.22 0.45 13.46
N SER A 165 -9.23 0.69 14.30
CA SER A 165 -10.30 1.65 14.04
C SER A 165 -9.76 3.08 13.96
N ASP A 166 -8.80 3.44 14.81
CA ASP A 166 -8.14 4.75 14.78
C ASP A 166 -7.43 4.99 13.45
N VAL A 167 -6.72 3.98 12.95
CA VAL A 167 -6.03 4.04 11.65
C VAL A 167 -7.03 4.18 10.50
N TYR A 168 -8.10 3.39 10.50
CA TYR A 168 -9.15 3.47 9.48
C TYR A 168 -9.88 4.80 9.50
N ASP A 169 -10.26 5.30 10.67
CA ASP A 169 -10.93 6.57 10.83
C ASP A 169 -10.05 7.72 10.33
N ALA A 170 -8.76 7.73 10.71
CA ALA A 170 -7.79 8.71 10.22
C ALA A 170 -7.62 8.65 8.68
N LEU A 171 -7.53 7.45 8.11
CA LEU A 171 -7.41 7.26 6.66
C LEU A 171 -8.66 7.74 5.92
N CYS A 172 -9.85 7.32 6.37
CA CYS A 172 -11.13 7.69 5.78
C CYS A 172 -11.36 9.20 5.86
N LYS A 173 -11.16 9.82 7.04
CA LYS A 173 -11.25 11.27 7.21
C LYS A 173 -10.31 11.99 6.24
N LYS A 174 -9.04 11.59 6.14
CA LYS A 174 -8.06 12.15 5.20
C LYS A 174 -8.52 12.04 3.74
N LEU A 175 -9.04 10.88 3.33
CA LEU A 175 -9.52 10.68 1.95
C LEU A 175 -10.72 11.59 1.66
N ILE A 176 -11.68 11.69 2.59
CA ILE A 176 -12.88 12.52 2.43
C ILE A 176 -12.52 14.01 2.41
N THR A 177 -11.75 14.49 3.39
CA THR A 177 -11.45 15.93 3.55
C THR A 177 -10.52 16.49 2.49
N ARG A 178 -9.74 15.63 1.82
CA ARG A 178 -8.87 16.05 0.71
C ARG A 178 -9.52 15.89 -0.68
N HIS A 179 -10.49 14.97 -0.84
CA HIS A 179 -11.31 14.84 -2.06
C HIS A 179 -12.62 15.66 -1.96
N THR A 180 -12.54 16.94 -1.60
CA THR A 180 -13.71 17.84 -1.57
C THR A 180 -14.40 18.01 -2.92
N HIS A 181 -13.76 17.62 -4.03
CA HIS A 181 -14.38 17.60 -5.35
C HIS A 181 -15.30 16.39 -5.59
N ILE A 182 -15.21 15.36 -4.73
CA ILE A 182 -16.11 14.20 -4.72
C ILE A 182 -17.10 14.32 -3.55
N PHE A 183 -16.60 14.67 -2.36
CA PHE A 183 -17.37 14.64 -1.10
C PHE A 183 -17.74 16.03 -0.55
N GLY A 184 -17.51 17.10 -1.31
CA GLY A 184 -17.77 18.48 -0.88
C GLY A 184 -18.16 19.39 -2.04
N GLU A 185 -17.77 20.66 -1.97
CA GLU A 185 -18.23 21.70 -2.90
C GLU A 185 -17.22 22.07 -4.00
N ASP A 186 -15.95 21.69 -3.86
CA ASP A 186 -14.95 21.99 -4.89
C ASP A 186 -15.33 21.29 -6.20
N LYS A 187 -14.85 21.81 -7.33
CA LYS A 187 -15.01 21.16 -8.64
C LYS A 187 -13.64 20.87 -9.23
N ALA A 188 -13.53 19.74 -9.90
CA ALA A 188 -12.37 19.36 -10.70
C ALA A 188 -12.86 18.71 -12.00
N ARG A 189 -12.40 19.22 -13.14
CA ARG A 189 -12.73 18.72 -14.48
C ARG A 189 -11.57 17.95 -15.12
N SER A 190 -10.41 17.94 -14.48
CA SER A 190 -9.23 17.21 -14.92
C SER A 190 -8.44 16.66 -13.73
N SER A 191 -7.51 15.74 -14.02
CA SER A 191 -6.52 15.22 -13.06
C SER A 191 -5.71 16.33 -12.40
N GLU A 192 -5.32 17.36 -13.16
CA GLU A 192 -4.49 18.48 -12.66
C GLU A 192 -5.28 19.37 -11.70
N GLU A 193 -6.57 19.62 -11.99
CA GLU A 193 -7.46 20.34 -11.09
C GLU A 193 -7.72 19.54 -9.80
N ALA A 194 -7.96 18.23 -9.93
CA ALA A 194 -8.15 17.35 -8.78
C ALA A 194 -6.90 17.32 -7.88
N LEU A 195 -5.71 17.23 -8.47
CA LEU A 195 -4.44 17.27 -7.75
C LEU A 195 -4.19 18.62 -7.07
N LYS A 196 -4.55 19.75 -7.72
CA LYS A 196 -4.49 21.08 -7.11
C LYS A 196 -5.39 21.18 -5.88
N ASN A 197 -6.63 20.69 -5.98
CA ASN A 197 -7.58 20.67 -4.86
C ASN A 197 -7.06 19.79 -3.72
N TRP A 198 -6.56 18.58 -4.05
CA TRP A 198 -5.96 17.66 -3.08
C TRP A 198 -4.82 18.30 -2.28
N GLU A 199 -3.85 18.91 -2.97
CA GLU A 199 -2.71 19.56 -2.31
C GLU A 199 -3.13 20.80 -1.52
N LYS A 200 -4.10 21.59 -2.00
CA LYS A 200 -4.67 22.74 -1.25
C LYS A 200 -5.30 22.26 0.07
N ASN A 201 -6.13 21.23 0.02
CA ASN A 201 -6.83 20.70 1.19
C ASN A 201 -5.88 20.04 2.19
N LYS A 202 -4.86 19.34 1.70
CA LYS A 202 -3.78 18.77 2.52
C LYS A 202 -3.02 19.83 3.31
N LEU A 203 -2.70 20.98 2.71
CA LEU A 203 -2.05 22.08 3.43
C LEU A 203 -2.94 22.66 4.53
N ARG A 204 -4.24 22.81 4.24
CA ARG A 204 -5.25 23.28 5.21
C ARG A 204 -5.41 22.31 6.38
N GLU A 205 -5.55 21.00 6.10
CA GLU A 205 -5.66 19.94 7.11
C GLU A 205 -4.47 19.94 8.07
N LYS A 206 -3.25 20.10 7.54
CA LYS A 206 -2.02 20.13 8.34
C LYS A 206 -1.71 21.49 8.97
N SER A 207 -2.60 22.48 8.85
CA SER A 207 -2.36 23.85 9.30
C SER A 207 -1.03 24.44 8.80
N ILE A 208 -0.60 24.07 7.59
CA ILE A 208 0.64 24.55 6.99
C ILE A 208 0.37 25.90 6.35
N THR A 209 0.92 26.97 6.93
CA THR A 209 0.70 28.35 6.50
C THR A 209 1.91 28.96 5.79
N SER A 210 3.05 28.28 5.79
CA SER A 210 4.30 28.79 5.20
C SER A 210 5.02 27.74 4.34
N VAL A 211 5.84 28.24 3.40
CA VAL A 211 6.72 27.39 2.58
C VAL A 211 7.70 26.61 3.46
N ALA A 212 8.26 27.25 4.48
CA ALA A 212 9.20 26.61 5.41
C ALA A 212 8.58 25.42 6.16
N GLN A 213 7.33 25.57 6.66
CA GLN A 213 6.60 24.45 7.25
C GLN A 213 6.37 23.34 6.22
N ASN A 214 5.94 23.70 5.00
CA ASN A 214 5.73 22.72 3.95
C ASN A 214 7.02 21.96 3.58
N LEU A 215 8.19 22.59 3.62
CA LEU A 215 9.47 21.91 3.36
C LEU A 215 9.85 20.92 4.47
N LYS A 216 9.60 21.29 5.74
CA LYS A 216 9.86 20.42 6.90
C LYS A 216 8.99 19.15 6.91
N GLU A 217 7.84 19.20 6.25
CA GLU A 217 6.90 18.09 6.09
C GLU A 217 7.32 17.07 5.01
N VAL A 218 8.50 17.17 4.41
CA VAL A 218 9.03 16.11 3.54
C VAL A 218 9.71 15.06 4.42
N PRO A 219 9.24 13.80 4.43
CA PRO A 219 9.80 12.76 5.29
C PRO A 219 11.30 12.58 5.09
N LYS A 220 12.04 12.44 6.21
CA LYS A 220 13.50 12.28 6.19
C LYS A 220 13.95 10.88 5.81
N GLY A 221 13.13 9.86 6.08
CA GLY A 221 13.42 8.46 5.71
C GLY A 221 13.15 8.13 4.25
N MET A 222 12.80 9.11 3.41
CA MET A 222 12.68 8.89 1.97
C MET A 222 14.07 8.70 1.34
N PRO A 223 14.14 7.93 0.24
CA PRO A 223 15.32 7.86 -0.62
C PRO A 223 15.79 9.26 -1.03
N SER A 224 17.10 9.47 -1.04
CA SER A 224 17.69 10.81 -1.11
C SER A 224 17.27 11.61 -2.35
N LEU A 225 17.19 10.97 -3.54
CA LEU A 225 16.80 11.67 -4.77
C LEU A 225 15.30 11.96 -4.79
N LEU A 226 14.47 11.01 -4.38
CA LEU A 226 13.02 11.23 -4.25
C LEU A 226 12.70 12.33 -3.22
N ARG A 227 13.42 12.34 -2.10
CA ARG A 227 13.32 13.37 -1.07
C ARG A 227 13.69 14.73 -1.63
N ALA A 228 14.85 14.84 -2.28
CA ALA A 228 15.30 16.07 -2.92
C ALA A 228 14.27 16.56 -3.95
N TYR A 229 13.74 15.66 -4.78
CA TYR A 229 12.74 15.98 -5.79
C TYR A 229 11.48 16.63 -5.19
N LYS A 230 10.96 16.07 -4.09
CA LYS A 230 9.82 16.63 -3.35
C LYS A 230 10.14 17.98 -2.71
N VAL A 231 11.33 18.12 -2.11
CA VAL A 231 11.80 19.38 -1.52
C VAL A 231 11.86 20.47 -2.60
N VAL A 232 12.50 20.20 -3.73
CA VAL A 232 12.63 21.15 -4.84
C VAL A 232 11.25 21.50 -5.41
N LYS A 233 10.36 20.54 -5.64
CA LYS A 233 8.98 20.81 -6.10
C LYS A 233 8.24 21.77 -5.15
N ARG A 234 8.35 21.56 -3.84
CA ARG A 234 7.72 22.43 -2.83
C ARG A 234 8.38 23.81 -2.76
N ALA A 235 9.71 23.88 -2.85
CA ALA A 235 10.47 25.12 -2.81
C ALA A 235 10.18 25.99 -4.05
N ALA A 236 10.13 25.39 -5.24
CA ALA A 236 9.76 26.06 -6.49
C ALA A 236 8.32 26.60 -6.44
N LYS A 237 7.37 25.80 -5.95
CA LYS A 237 5.97 26.24 -5.74
C LYS A 237 5.87 27.42 -4.77
N GLY A 238 6.78 27.50 -3.80
CA GLY A 238 6.90 28.62 -2.86
C GLY A 238 7.73 29.80 -3.35
N GLY A 239 8.27 29.76 -4.57
CA GLY A 239 9.09 30.83 -5.15
C GLY A 239 10.53 30.92 -4.62
N LEU A 240 11.01 29.89 -3.91
CA LEU A 240 12.38 29.87 -3.35
C LEU A 240 13.45 29.40 -4.34
N ILE A 241 13.04 28.71 -5.41
CA ILE A 241 13.93 28.20 -6.45
C ILE A 241 13.38 28.65 -7.81
N SER A 242 14.27 29.08 -8.71
CA SER A 242 13.92 29.48 -10.07
C SER A 242 13.20 28.36 -10.82
N SER A 243 12.21 28.75 -11.61
CA SER A 243 11.54 27.85 -12.56
C SER A 243 12.00 28.07 -14.01
N GLU A 244 13.02 28.90 -14.21
CA GLU A 244 13.60 29.19 -15.52
C GLU A 244 14.63 28.12 -15.88
N ARG A 245 14.50 27.53 -17.08
CA ARG A 245 15.25 26.34 -17.49
C ARG A 245 16.74 26.63 -17.69
N ASN A 246 17.08 27.77 -18.31
CA ASN A 246 18.48 28.11 -18.57
C ASN A 246 19.23 28.37 -17.27
N SER A 247 18.63 29.12 -16.35
CA SER A 247 19.17 29.40 -15.01
C SER A 247 19.40 28.12 -14.21
N ALA A 248 18.47 27.17 -14.24
CA ALA A 248 18.65 25.88 -13.57
C ALA A 248 19.77 25.04 -14.21
N PHE A 249 19.89 25.07 -15.53
CA PHE A 249 20.96 24.38 -16.26
C PHE A 249 22.34 24.98 -15.96
N GLU A 250 22.47 26.30 -16.03
CA GLU A 250 23.72 27.01 -15.74
C GLU A 250 24.16 26.79 -14.28
N GLU A 251 23.23 26.82 -13.32
CA GLU A 251 23.56 26.56 -11.91
C GLU A 251 24.00 25.11 -11.70
N ALA A 252 23.35 24.13 -12.35
CA ALA A 252 23.78 22.73 -12.28
C ALA A 252 25.19 22.53 -12.88
N LEU A 253 25.48 23.16 -14.03
CA LEU A 253 26.82 23.12 -14.64
C LEU A 253 27.88 23.78 -13.76
N LYS A 254 27.56 24.93 -13.18
CA LYS A 254 28.46 25.64 -12.26
C LYS A 254 28.81 24.76 -11.06
N LYS A 255 27.81 24.16 -10.40
CA LYS A 255 28.04 23.30 -9.24
C LYS A 255 28.82 22.04 -9.57
N LEU A 256 28.57 21.43 -10.73
CA LEU A 256 29.36 20.31 -11.23
C LEU A 256 30.84 20.69 -11.41
N ARG A 257 31.13 21.87 -11.99
CA ARG A 257 32.51 22.37 -12.16
C ARG A 257 33.19 22.64 -10.81
N GLU A 258 32.53 23.40 -9.93
CA GLU A 258 33.04 23.68 -8.56
C GLU A 258 33.35 22.39 -7.80
N THR A 259 32.47 21.39 -7.89
CA THR A 259 32.68 20.08 -7.25
C THR A 259 33.87 19.36 -7.85
N ALA A 260 33.98 19.32 -9.18
CA ALA A 260 35.08 18.64 -9.87
C ALA A 260 36.44 19.25 -9.52
N ASP A 261 36.55 20.59 -9.49
CA ASP A 261 37.78 21.29 -9.15
C ASP A 261 38.26 20.90 -7.73
N VAL A 262 37.37 20.91 -6.74
CA VAL A 262 37.70 20.53 -5.36
C VAL A 262 38.05 19.03 -5.24
N CYS A 263 37.30 18.16 -5.91
CA CYS A 263 37.59 16.72 -5.96
C CYS A 263 38.97 16.43 -6.54
N PHE A 264 39.34 17.08 -7.65
CA PHE A 264 40.62 16.85 -8.32
C PHE A 264 41.81 17.47 -7.57
N GLU A 265 41.58 18.44 -6.72
CA GLU A 265 42.56 18.92 -5.74
C GLU A 265 42.75 17.98 -4.54
N GLY A 266 41.99 16.88 -4.46
CA GLY A 266 42.06 15.92 -3.34
C GLY A 266 41.48 16.47 -2.04
N LYS A 267 40.63 17.50 -2.11
CA LYS A 267 39.96 18.12 -0.97
C LYS A 267 38.58 17.51 -0.75
N ASP A 268 38.05 17.68 0.46
CA ASP A 268 36.68 17.27 0.78
C ASP A 268 35.66 18.14 0.01
N ALA A 269 34.86 17.47 -0.82
CA ALA A 269 33.83 18.06 -1.66
C ALA A 269 32.43 17.54 -1.32
N GLU A 270 32.21 16.87 -0.17
CA GLU A 270 30.95 16.19 0.15
C GLU A 270 29.74 17.13 0.04
N ASN A 271 29.83 18.33 0.63
CA ASN A 271 28.76 19.33 0.55
C ASN A 271 28.51 19.80 -0.89
N LEU A 272 29.57 20.02 -1.68
CA LEU A 272 29.45 20.46 -3.08
C LEU A 272 28.87 19.36 -3.97
N ALA A 273 29.22 18.09 -3.72
CA ALA A 273 28.61 16.94 -4.38
C ALA A 273 27.11 16.87 -4.06
N GLY A 274 26.73 17.10 -2.80
CA GLY A 274 25.33 17.23 -2.39
C GLY A 274 24.59 18.35 -3.13
N GLU A 275 25.18 19.55 -3.22
CA GLU A 275 24.63 20.68 -3.99
C GLU A 275 24.49 20.35 -5.47
N THR A 276 25.47 19.67 -6.06
CA THR A 276 25.45 19.24 -7.47
C THR A 276 24.29 18.29 -7.72
N LEU A 277 24.15 17.24 -6.91
CA LEU A 277 23.02 16.29 -7.02
C LEU A 277 21.68 17.00 -6.86
N PHE A 278 21.57 17.92 -5.90
CA PHE A 278 20.36 18.70 -5.68
C PHE A 278 19.99 19.59 -6.89
N ASN A 279 20.98 20.23 -7.51
CA ASN A 279 20.76 21.06 -8.70
C ASN A 279 20.42 20.21 -9.95
N LEU A 280 21.02 19.03 -10.11
CA LEU A 280 20.62 18.07 -11.15
C LEU A 280 19.17 17.62 -10.95
N VAL A 281 18.76 17.34 -9.72
CA VAL A 281 17.35 17.04 -9.38
C VAL A 281 16.42 18.20 -9.75
N ASN A 282 16.84 19.46 -9.51
CA ASN A 282 16.07 20.63 -9.92
C ASN A 282 15.93 20.77 -11.43
N LEU A 283 16.98 20.47 -12.18
CA LEU A 283 16.93 20.44 -13.65
C LEU A 283 15.94 19.36 -14.13
N LEU A 284 16.03 18.14 -13.61
CA LEU A 284 15.13 17.03 -13.97
C LEU A 284 13.66 17.33 -13.64
N ARG A 285 13.40 18.03 -12.54
CA ARG A 285 12.06 18.53 -12.20
C ARG A 285 11.45 19.41 -13.28
N LEU A 286 12.23 20.27 -13.94
CA LEU A 286 11.72 21.14 -15.01
C LEU A 286 11.39 20.37 -16.30
N ALA A 287 11.89 19.14 -16.43
CA ALA A 287 11.56 18.18 -17.48
C ALA A 287 10.50 17.16 -17.03
N ASP A 288 9.94 17.30 -15.81
CA ASP A 288 9.02 16.35 -15.17
C ASP A 288 9.55 14.91 -15.09
N ILE A 289 10.87 14.77 -14.90
CA ILE A 289 11.53 13.48 -14.71
C ILE A 289 11.72 13.26 -13.21
N GLU A 290 11.21 12.13 -12.68
CA GLU A 290 11.51 11.71 -11.32
C GLU A 290 12.92 11.10 -11.25
N PRO A 291 13.86 11.67 -10.48
CA PRO A 291 15.26 11.30 -10.51
C PRO A 291 15.55 9.91 -9.93
N GLU A 292 14.83 9.50 -8.88
CA GLU A 292 14.99 8.18 -8.23
C GLU A 292 14.66 7.05 -9.23
N ALA A 293 13.43 7.08 -9.79
CA ALA A 293 13.00 6.14 -10.81
C ALA A 293 13.90 6.15 -12.06
N ALA A 294 14.31 7.34 -12.52
CA ALA A 294 15.20 7.46 -13.68
C ALA A 294 16.57 6.82 -13.45
N LEU A 295 17.15 7.01 -12.26
CA LEU A 295 18.42 6.40 -11.90
C LEU A 295 18.28 4.89 -11.76
N ASN A 296 17.27 4.40 -11.04
CA ASN A 296 17.03 2.95 -10.87
C ASN A 296 16.88 2.25 -12.22
N LYS A 297 16.07 2.80 -13.12
CA LYS A 297 15.89 2.26 -14.48
C LYS A 297 17.19 2.22 -15.29
N PHE A 298 18.07 3.21 -15.13
CA PHE A 298 19.37 3.19 -15.81
C PHE A 298 20.33 2.21 -15.17
N THR A 299 20.36 2.13 -13.84
CA THR A 299 21.19 1.18 -13.08
C THR A 299 20.87 -0.25 -13.51
N GLU A 300 19.60 -0.61 -13.64
CA GLU A 300 19.20 -1.96 -14.10
C GLU A 300 19.76 -2.26 -15.50
N LYS A 301 19.56 -1.35 -16.46
CA LYS A 301 20.13 -1.49 -17.81
C LYS A 301 21.65 -1.61 -17.82
N PHE A 302 22.33 -0.96 -16.87
CA PHE A 302 23.77 -1.07 -16.73
C PHE A 302 24.14 -2.46 -16.19
N VAL A 303 23.44 -2.96 -15.16
CA VAL A 303 23.62 -4.29 -14.59
C VAL A 303 23.43 -5.37 -15.66
N GLU A 304 22.33 -5.34 -16.41
CA GLU A 304 22.06 -6.27 -17.51
C GLU A 304 23.22 -6.33 -18.52
N LYS A 305 23.72 -5.16 -18.93
CA LYS A 305 24.83 -5.05 -19.88
C LYS A 305 26.15 -5.57 -19.31
N ALA A 306 26.43 -5.26 -18.05
CA ALA A 306 27.64 -5.71 -17.37
C ALA A 306 27.65 -7.25 -17.27
N VAL A 307 26.53 -7.86 -16.87
CA VAL A 307 26.37 -9.32 -16.80
C VAL A 307 26.56 -9.95 -18.18
N GLN A 308 25.93 -9.41 -19.22
CA GLN A 308 26.10 -9.92 -20.59
C GLN A 308 27.56 -9.84 -21.07
N ALA A 309 28.27 -8.75 -20.76
CA ALA A 309 29.67 -8.59 -21.12
C ALA A 309 30.58 -9.60 -20.40
N GLU A 310 30.32 -9.86 -19.11
CA GLU A 310 31.05 -10.86 -18.34
C GLU A 310 30.85 -12.28 -18.89
N VAL A 311 29.60 -12.66 -19.19
CA VAL A 311 29.28 -13.98 -19.77
C VAL A 311 30.00 -14.19 -21.11
N ARG A 312 30.03 -13.17 -21.98
CA ARG A 312 30.78 -13.23 -23.25
C ARG A 312 32.27 -13.42 -23.02
N THR A 313 32.85 -12.66 -22.08
CA THR A 313 34.29 -12.75 -21.77
C THR A 313 34.66 -14.12 -21.20
N ARG A 314 33.78 -14.77 -20.43
CA ARG A 314 34.02 -16.15 -19.93
C ARG A 314 33.96 -17.18 -21.05
N THR A 315 32.95 -17.09 -21.92
CA THR A 315 32.76 -18.03 -23.05
C THR A 315 33.80 -17.89 -24.16
N GLU A 316 34.47 -16.75 -24.30
CA GLU A 316 35.60 -16.57 -25.22
C GLU A 316 36.95 -17.08 -24.66
N ASN A 317 37.04 -17.31 -23.34
CA ASN A 317 38.25 -17.77 -22.67
C ASN A 317 38.21 -19.28 -22.29
N ASP A 318 37.09 -19.95 -22.54
CA ASP A 318 36.89 -21.41 -22.39
C ASP A 318 36.95 -22.12 -23.76
#